data_AF-A0A6N8A956-F1
#
_entry.id   AF-A0A6N8A956-F1
#
_cell.length_a   1.000
_cell.length_b   1.000
_cell.length_c   1.000
_cell.angle_alpha   90.00
_cell.angle_beta   90.00
_cell.angle_gamma   90.00
#
_symmetry.space_group_name_H-M   'P 1'
#
loop_
_entity.id
_entity.type
_entity.pdbx_description
1 polymer ?
#
loop_
_entity_poly.entity_id
_entity_poly.type
_entity_poly.pdbx_seq_one_letter_code
_entity_poly.pdbx_strand_id
1 'polypeptide(L)'
;MSLWADIGAIFSALLTRDSFEIQIALESDAAWIVGTIVAALGGFLVMLIYRKVPFIERHLERSVMVYSYLAIALIIFWGVIDRFVFNDQEPWSTTIPPLLFMVMAWFGASYNVRLRTHLSFSEFRTAMPRSGQLACLILDAVLWFIFAVIVIVTTSRLVALSASNFQIVLGTDNIMQWWFLLAAPLSFFLMVGRVFQNLADDLNNWKTGEPLIKQAVIGAD
;
A
#
# COMPACT_ATOMS: atom_id res chain seq x y z
N MET A 1 1.96 17.86 -26.01
CA MET A 1 0.60 18.24 -25.55
C MET A 1 0.76 18.99 -24.23
N SER A 2 -0.15 19.90 -23.88
CA SER A 2 0.00 20.65 -22.62
C SER A 2 -0.32 19.72 -21.44
N LEU A 3 0.47 19.78 -20.36
CA LEU A 3 0.27 18.99 -19.14
C LEU A 3 -1.20 19.02 -18.65
N TRP A 4 -1.89 20.15 -18.82
CA TRP A 4 -3.29 20.32 -18.46
C TRP A 4 -4.26 19.52 -19.33
N ALA A 5 -3.98 19.37 -20.62
CA ALA A 5 -4.77 18.51 -21.51
C ALA A 5 -4.59 17.03 -21.15
N ASP A 6 -3.37 16.62 -20.83
CA ASP A 6 -3.04 15.24 -20.47
C ASP A 6 -3.66 14.85 -19.10
N ILE A 7 -3.75 15.78 -18.14
CA ILE A 7 -4.50 15.59 -16.90
C ILE A 7 -5.99 15.33 -17.20
N GLY A 8 -6.61 16.15 -18.06
CA GLY A 8 -8.01 15.96 -18.46
C GLY A 8 -8.25 14.61 -19.15
N ALA A 9 -7.30 14.18 -19.98
CA ALA A 9 -7.35 12.89 -20.67
C ALA A 9 -7.33 11.69 -19.71
N ILE A 10 -6.58 11.76 -18.60
CA ILE A 10 -6.59 10.72 -17.57
C ILE A 10 -7.98 10.58 -16.93
N PHE A 11 -8.63 11.71 -16.60
CA PHE A 11 -9.97 11.67 -16.01
C PHE A 11 -11.02 11.15 -16.99
N SER A 12 -10.96 11.56 -18.27
CA SER A 12 -11.87 11.03 -19.29
C SER A 12 -11.68 9.53 -19.51
N ALA A 13 -10.42 9.06 -19.58
CA ALA A 13 -10.13 7.63 -19.74
C ALA A 13 -10.66 6.80 -18.55
N LEU A 14 -10.51 7.31 -17.32
CA LEU A 14 -11.08 6.68 -16.12
C LEU A 14 -12.61 6.63 -16.15
N LEU A 15 -13.26 7.60 -16.79
CA LEU A 15 -14.71 7.63 -16.99
C LEU A 15 -15.17 6.63 -18.06
N THR A 16 -14.39 6.40 -19.12
CA THR A 16 -14.70 5.41 -20.17
C THR A 16 -14.72 3.98 -19.62
N ARG A 17 -13.99 3.71 -18.52
CA ARG A 17 -13.78 2.37 -17.93
C ARG A 17 -13.14 1.36 -18.89
N ASP A 18 -12.51 1.83 -19.96
CA ASP A 18 -11.73 1.00 -20.86
C ASP A 18 -10.29 0.92 -20.37
N SER A 19 -9.83 -0.31 -20.09
CA SER A 19 -8.47 -0.57 -19.64
C SER A 19 -7.39 -0.11 -20.63
N PHE A 20 -7.67 -0.12 -21.93
CA PHE A 20 -6.70 0.29 -22.95
C PHE A 20 -6.52 1.81 -22.96
N GLU A 21 -7.61 2.59 -22.94
CA GLU A 21 -7.55 4.04 -22.83
C GLU A 21 -6.88 4.49 -21.52
N ILE A 22 -7.19 3.83 -20.41
CA ILE A 22 -6.58 4.11 -19.10
C ILE A 22 -5.07 3.87 -19.14
N GLN A 23 -4.62 2.76 -19.74
CA GLN A 23 -3.19 2.48 -19.87
C GLN A 23 -2.49 3.59 -20.65
N ILE A 24 -2.99 3.96 -21.82
CA ILE A 24 -2.40 5.00 -22.68
C ILE A 24 -2.36 6.34 -21.94
N ALA A 25 -3.44 6.72 -21.27
CA ALA A 25 -3.50 7.98 -20.53
C ALA A 25 -2.49 8.01 -19.37
N LEU A 26 -2.30 6.89 -18.68
CA LEU A 26 -1.36 6.77 -17.56
C LEU A 26 0.12 6.79 -17.97
N GLU A 27 0.46 6.53 -19.25
CA GLU A 27 1.85 6.62 -19.73
C GLU A 27 2.38 8.06 -19.75
N SER A 28 1.48 9.05 -19.83
CA SER A 28 1.83 10.48 -19.81
C SER A 28 2.54 10.92 -18.52
N ASP A 29 3.39 11.94 -18.62
CA ASP A 29 4.05 12.56 -17.45
C ASP A 29 3.05 13.21 -16.48
N ALA A 30 1.86 13.55 -16.96
CA ALA A 30 0.76 14.05 -16.15
C ALA A 30 0.33 13.05 -15.06
N ALA A 31 0.57 11.74 -15.25
CA ALA A 31 0.26 10.73 -14.25
C ALA A 31 1.00 10.94 -12.92
N TRP A 32 2.19 11.55 -12.94
CA TRP A 32 2.92 11.89 -11.72
C TRP A 32 2.24 13.00 -10.91
N ILE A 33 1.72 14.02 -11.60
CA ILE A 33 1.01 15.14 -10.98
C ILE A 33 -0.33 14.65 -10.43
N VAL A 34 -1.10 13.94 -11.26
CA VAL A 34 -2.39 13.36 -10.85
C VAL A 34 -2.18 12.38 -9.70
N GLY A 35 -1.20 11.49 -9.81
CA GLY A 35 -0.85 10.52 -8.76
C GLY A 35 -0.51 11.20 -7.43
N THR A 36 0.26 12.30 -7.46
CA THR A 36 0.59 13.06 -6.26
C THR A 36 -0.66 13.68 -5.62
N ILE A 37 -1.52 14.32 -6.42
CA ILE A 37 -2.75 14.95 -5.93
C ILE A 37 -3.71 13.88 -5.37
N VAL A 38 -3.90 12.78 -6.10
CA VAL A 38 -4.77 11.69 -5.70
C VAL A 38 -4.23 11.00 -4.45
N ALA A 39 -2.92 10.78 -4.34
CA ALA A 39 -2.28 10.24 -3.13
C ALA A 39 -2.48 11.15 -1.93
N ALA A 40 -2.28 12.46 -2.07
CA ALA A 40 -2.49 13.43 -1.00
C ALA A 40 -3.96 13.51 -0.56
N LEU A 41 -4.89 13.67 -1.51
CA LEU A 41 -6.32 13.75 -1.19
C LEU A 41 -6.86 12.42 -0.65
N GLY A 42 -6.50 11.31 -1.28
CA GLY A 42 -6.89 9.97 -0.88
C GLY A 42 -6.36 9.62 0.50
N GLY A 43 -5.07 9.86 0.76
CA GLY A 43 -4.47 9.66 2.07
C GLY A 43 -5.10 10.54 3.15
N PHE A 44 -5.42 11.79 2.84
CA PHE A 44 -6.14 12.67 3.77
C PHE A 44 -7.54 12.15 4.08
N LEU A 45 -8.28 11.66 3.08
CA LEU A 45 -9.58 11.00 3.28
C LEU A 45 -9.46 9.75 4.14
N VAL A 46 -8.47 8.89 3.89
CA VAL A 46 -8.20 7.69 4.71
C VAL A 46 -7.94 8.08 6.16
N MET A 47 -7.10 9.09 6.39
CA MET A 47 -6.83 9.61 7.73
C MET A 47 -8.12 10.09 8.42
N LEU A 48 -9.02 10.79 7.71
CA LEU A 48 -10.31 11.21 8.25
C LEU A 48 -11.23 10.02 8.57
N ILE A 49 -11.27 9.01 7.70
CA ILE A 49 -12.05 7.79 7.91
C ILE A 49 -11.56 7.07 9.16
N TYR A 50 -10.24 6.88 9.30
CA TYR A 50 -9.65 6.22 10.46
C TYR A 50 -9.91 6.98 11.76
N ARG A 51 -9.82 8.32 11.72
CA ARG A 51 -10.17 9.16 12.88
C ARG A 51 -11.65 9.06 13.27
N LYS A 52 -12.56 8.97 12.30
CA LYS A 52 -14.00 8.83 12.57
C LYS A 52 -14.39 7.42 12.99
N VAL A 53 -13.72 6.40 12.46
CA VAL A 53 -14.07 4.99 12.64
C VAL A 53 -12.84 4.21 13.11
N PRO A 54 -12.50 4.26 14.41
CA PRO A 54 -11.32 3.61 14.97
C PRO A 54 -11.40 2.07 14.91
N PHE A 55 -12.57 1.51 14.62
CA PHE A 55 -12.71 0.08 14.34
C PHE A 55 -12.02 -0.31 13.03
N ILE A 56 -12.24 0.46 11.96
CA ILE A 56 -11.63 0.21 10.64
C ILE A 56 -10.12 0.37 10.75
N GLU A 57 -9.66 1.42 11.42
CA GLU A 57 -8.23 1.67 11.63
C GLU A 57 -7.51 0.49 12.30
N ARG A 58 -8.15 -0.17 13.27
CA ARG A 58 -7.51 -1.25 14.03
C ARG A 58 -7.53 -2.59 13.32
N HIS A 59 -8.55 -2.84 12.48
CA HIS A 59 -8.81 -4.17 11.95
C HIS A 59 -8.53 -4.32 10.47
N LEU A 60 -8.60 -3.27 9.65
CA LEU A 60 -8.55 -3.42 8.19
C LEU A 60 -7.25 -4.06 7.72
N GLU A 61 -6.09 -3.43 7.94
CA GLU A 61 -4.82 -3.97 7.47
C GLU A 61 -4.47 -5.30 8.15
N ARG A 62 -4.77 -5.43 9.45
CA ARG A 62 -4.54 -6.68 10.21
C ARG A 62 -5.37 -7.84 9.67
N SER A 63 -6.63 -7.60 9.32
CA SER A 63 -7.52 -8.63 8.79
C SER A 63 -7.02 -9.10 7.42
N VAL A 64 -6.66 -8.18 6.52
CA VAL A 64 -6.10 -8.55 5.20
C VAL A 64 -4.85 -9.40 5.34
N MET A 65 -3.95 -9.04 6.26
CA MET A 65 -2.75 -9.84 6.53
C MET A 65 -3.10 -11.25 7.01
N VAL A 66 -3.97 -11.37 8.02
CA VAL A 66 -4.33 -12.65 8.62
C VAL A 66 -5.07 -13.54 7.63
N TYR A 67 -6.05 -13.01 6.90
CA TYR A 67 -6.79 -13.79 5.90
C TYR A 67 -5.88 -14.23 4.75
N SER A 68 -4.99 -13.38 4.26
CA SER A 68 -4.02 -13.76 3.22
C SER A 68 -3.09 -14.86 3.71
N TYR A 69 -2.59 -14.75 4.94
CA TYR A 69 -1.73 -15.76 5.56
C TYR A 69 -2.43 -17.11 5.70
N LEU A 70 -3.66 -17.12 6.23
CA LEU A 70 -4.45 -18.34 6.37
C LEU A 70 -4.79 -18.96 5.01
N ALA A 71 -5.10 -18.14 4.00
CA ALA A 71 -5.35 -18.62 2.64
C ALA A 71 -4.10 -19.27 2.03
N ILE A 72 -2.92 -18.65 2.18
CA ILE A 72 -1.64 -19.25 1.75
C ILE A 72 -1.42 -20.61 2.44
N ALA A 73 -1.60 -20.65 3.76
CA ALA A 73 -1.41 -21.88 4.54
C ALA A 73 -2.36 -23.00 4.08
N LEU A 74 -3.63 -22.67 3.83
CA LEU A 74 -4.63 -23.63 3.34
C LEU A 74 -4.30 -24.13 1.93
N ILE A 75 -3.88 -23.25 1.01
CA ILE A 75 -3.50 -23.65 -0.35
C ILE A 75 -2.30 -24.59 -0.32
N ILE A 76 -1.26 -24.25 0.45
CA ILE A 76 -0.06 -25.09 0.57
C ILE A 76 -0.40 -26.42 1.24
N PHE A 77 -1.21 -26.41 2.30
CA PHE A 77 -1.66 -27.61 2.98
C PHE A 77 -2.44 -28.53 2.04
N TRP A 78 -3.39 -27.98 1.27
CA TRP A 78 -4.12 -28.75 0.27
C TRP A 78 -3.20 -29.28 -0.83
N GLY A 79 -2.25 -28.45 -1.33
CA GLY A 79 -1.28 -28.86 -2.34
C GLY A 79 -0.39 -30.02 -1.89
N VAL A 80 -0.11 -30.15 -0.59
CA VAL A 80 0.58 -31.31 -0.02
C VAL A 80 -0.31 -32.56 -0.09
N ILE A 81 -1.59 -32.45 0.26
CA ILE A 81 -2.54 -33.57 0.19
C ILE A 81 -2.69 -34.04 -1.26
N ASP A 82 -2.95 -33.12 -2.18
CA ASP A 82 -3.12 -33.39 -3.61
C ASP A 82 -1.93 -34.18 -4.17
N ARG A 83 -0.73 -33.67 -3.88
CA ARG A 83 0.53 -34.25 -4.34
C ARG A 83 0.80 -35.65 -3.80
N PHE A 84 0.62 -35.87 -2.49
CA PHE A 84 1.04 -37.13 -1.86
C PHE A 84 -0.06 -38.18 -1.76
N VAL A 85 -1.34 -37.78 -1.79
CA VAL A 85 -2.48 -38.71 -1.71
C VAL A 85 -3.02 -39.01 -3.10
N PHE A 86 -3.18 -38.01 -3.95
CA PHE A 86 -3.80 -38.16 -5.26
C PHE A 86 -2.78 -38.28 -6.41
N ASN A 87 -1.48 -38.06 -6.13
CA ASN A 87 -0.41 -37.99 -7.13
C ASN A 87 -0.71 -36.98 -8.25
N ASP A 88 -1.48 -35.95 -7.93
CA ASP A 88 -1.81 -34.84 -8.81
C ASP A 88 -1.28 -33.52 -8.23
N GLN A 89 -1.14 -32.50 -9.07
CA GLN A 89 -0.75 -31.18 -8.60
C GLN A 89 -1.41 -30.08 -9.41
N GLU A 90 -2.39 -29.43 -8.79
CA GLU A 90 -3.02 -28.22 -9.30
C GLU A 90 -1.98 -27.12 -9.62
N PRO A 91 -1.83 -26.66 -10.87
CA PRO A 91 -0.77 -25.72 -11.26
C PRO A 91 -0.81 -24.38 -10.51
N TRP A 92 -2.02 -23.86 -10.24
CA TRP A 92 -2.23 -22.58 -9.55
C TRP A 92 -1.82 -22.60 -8.07
N SER A 93 -1.71 -23.79 -7.46
CA SER A 93 -1.31 -23.93 -6.05
C SER A 93 0.10 -23.40 -5.78
N THR A 94 0.93 -23.24 -6.83
CA THR A 94 2.29 -22.69 -6.73
C THR A 94 2.36 -21.20 -7.07
N THR A 95 1.37 -20.65 -7.77
CA THR A 95 1.39 -19.28 -8.32
C THR A 95 0.53 -18.30 -7.53
N ILE A 96 -0.61 -18.75 -7.00
CA ILE A 96 -1.49 -17.92 -6.14
C ILE A 96 -0.84 -17.57 -4.79
N PRO A 97 -0.15 -18.49 -4.07
CA PRO A 97 0.41 -18.15 -2.77
C PRO A 97 1.44 -17.00 -2.79
N PRO A 98 2.38 -16.92 -3.75
CA PRO A 98 3.24 -15.74 -3.90
C PRO A 98 2.47 -14.43 -4.14
N LEU A 99 1.36 -14.47 -4.91
CA LEU A 99 0.51 -13.30 -5.12
C LEU A 99 -0.20 -12.88 -3.84
N LEU A 100 -0.74 -13.83 -3.07
CA LEU A 100 -1.32 -13.57 -1.75
C LEU A 100 -0.27 -13.07 -0.75
N PHE A 101 0.95 -13.60 -0.82
CA PHE A 101 2.07 -13.12 0.01
C PHE A 101 2.41 -11.67 -0.32
N MET A 102 2.41 -11.31 -1.60
CA MET A 102 2.56 -9.93 -2.05
C MET A 102 1.44 -9.03 -1.46
N VAL A 103 0.16 -9.46 -1.53
CA VAL A 103 -0.95 -8.73 -0.88
C VAL A 103 -0.68 -8.55 0.61
N MET A 104 -0.36 -9.63 1.32
CA MET A 104 -0.06 -9.60 2.76
C MET A 104 1.09 -8.62 3.08
N ALA A 105 2.19 -8.70 2.33
CA ALA A 105 3.38 -7.87 2.55
C ALA A 105 3.09 -6.38 2.36
N TRP A 106 2.31 -6.03 1.33
CA TRP A 106 1.96 -4.66 1.03
C TRP A 106 1.06 -4.01 2.09
N PHE A 107 0.03 -4.72 2.55
CA PHE A 107 -0.81 -4.25 3.64
C PHE A 107 -0.06 -4.22 4.98
N GLY A 108 0.84 -5.20 5.21
CA GLY A 108 1.71 -5.21 6.38
C GLY A 108 2.71 -4.05 6.40
N ALA A 109 3.23 -3.65 5.25
CA ALA A 109 4.07 -2.46 5.15
C ALA A 109 3.32 -1.20 5.59
N SER A 110 2.08 -1.01 5.12
CA SER A 110 1.23 0.12 5.55
C SER A 110 0.99 0.11 7.07
N TYR A 111 0.68 -1.06 7.63
CA TYR A 111 0.48 -1.22 9.07
C TYR A 111 1.75 -0.91 9.89
N ASN A 112 2.92 -1.38 9.44
CA ASN A 112 4.20 -1.12 10.10
C ASN A 112 4.63 0.34 10.02
N VAL A 113 4.22 1.08 8.99
CA VAL A 113 4.41 2.54 8.94
C VAL A 113 3.67 3.21 10.09
N ARG A 114 2.42 2.82 10.40
CA ARG A 114 1.68 3.34 11.57
C ARG A 114 2.40 3.04 12.88
N LEU A 115 2.86 1.80 13.07
CA LEU A 115 3.54 1.37 14.29
C LEU A 115 4.99 1.87 14.41
N ARG A 116 5.55 2.46 13.34
CA ARG A 116 6.95 2.91 13.28
C ARG A 116 7.96 1.81 13.61
N THR A 117 7.65 0.58 13.21
CA THR A 117 8.52 -0.60 13.42
C THR A 117 9.58 -0.76 12.34
N HIS A 118 9.73 0.23 11.44
CA HIS A 118 10.82 0.24 10.48
C HIS A 118 12.15 0.46 11.20
N LEU A 119 13.20 -0.17 10.68
CA LEU A 119 14.53 -0.07 11.24
C LEU A 119 14.98 1.39 11.24
N SER A 120 15.26 1.94 12.42
CA SER A 120 15.67 3.33 12.60
C SER A 120 16.78 3.42 13.63
N PHE A 121 17.69 4.39 13.45
CA PHE A 121 18.73 4.70 14.42
C PHE A 121 18.13 5.51 15.56
N SER A 122 17.42 4.82 16.45
CA SER A 122 16.64 5.44 17.52
C SER A 122 17.52 6.22 18.50
N GLU A 123 18.71 5.72 18.80
CA GLU A 123 19.69 6.28 19.73
C GLU A 123 20.14 7.67 19.28
N PHE A 124 20.52 7.78 18.01
CA PHE A 124 20.94 9.05 17.41
C PHE A 124 19.80 10.08 17.43
N ARG A 125 18.58 9.66 17.11
CA ARG A 125 17.42 10.55 17.10
C ARG A 125 17.06 10.98 18.52
N THR A 126 17.10 10.09 19.51
CA THR A 126 16.82 10.45 20.91
C THR A 126 17.86 11.40 21.52
N ALA A 127 19.10 11.39 21.04
CA ALA A 127 20.15 12.31 21.47
C ALA A 127 19.99 13.73 20.90
N MET A 128 19.14 13.94 19.88
CA MET A 128 18.92 15.26 19.30
C MET A 128 18.05 16.16 20.17
N PRO A 129 18.20 17.50 20.07
CA PRO A 129 17.25 18.43 20.64
C PRO A 129 15.86 18.20 20.03
N ARG A 130 14.81 18.57 20.76
CA ARG A 130 13.41 18.36 20.38
C ARG A 130 13.13 18.77 18.92
N SER A 131 13.65 19.92 18.48
CA SER A 131 13.47 20.43 17.11
C SER A 131 14.13 19.52 16.06
N GLY A 132 15.29 18.95 16.36
CA GLY A 132 15.97 17.98 15.51
C GLY A 132 15.17 16.67 15.39
N GLN A 133 14.58 16.20 16.49
CA GLN A 133 13.69 15.04 16.47
C GLN A 133 12.50 15.26 15.54
N LEU A 134 11.82 16.42 15.66
CA LEU A 134 10.70 16.76 14.80
C LEU A 134 11.13 16.88 13.34
N ALA A 135 12.29 17.48 13.05
CA ALA A 135 12.82 17.59 11.70
C ALA A 135 13.06 16.20 11.06
N CYS A 136 13.60 15.24 11.82
CA CYS A 136 13.75 13.86 11.36
C CYS A 136 12.40 13.19 11.08
N LEU A 137 11.41 13.38 11.95
CA LEU A 137 10.07 12.81 11.76
C LEU A 137 9.35 13.40 10.54
N ILE A 138 9.50 14.70 10.30
CA ILE A 138 8.98 15.36 9.09
C ILE A 138 9.70 14.83 7.85
N LEU A 139 11.03 14.68 7.92
CA LEU A 139 11.81 14.09 6.82
C LEU A 139 11.31 12.67 6.49
N ASP A 140 11.12 11.82 7.50
CA ASP A 140 10.57 10.48 7.32
C ASP A 140 9.19 10.54 6.63
N ALA A 141 8.30 11.43 7.08
CA ALA A 141 6.97 11.59 6.48
C ALA A 141 7.03 12.04 5.02
N VAL A 142 7.92 12.97 4.67
CA VAL A 142 8.14 13.43 3.29
C VAL A 142 8.70 12.30 2.42
N LEU A 143 9.69 11.56 2.92
CA LEU A 143 10.30 10.44 2.19
C LEU A 143 9.28 9.32 1.95
N TRP A 144 8.50 8.94 2.96
CA TRP A 144 7.43 7.95 2.81
C TRP A 144 6.34 8.42 1.86
N PHE A 145 5.98 9.71 1.88
CA PHE A 145 5.01 10.27 0.94
C PHE A 145 5.51 10.21 -0.50
N ILE A 146 6.74 10.66 -0.77
CA ILE A 146 7.36 10.61 -2.11
C ILE A 146 7.43 9.16 -2.59
N PHE A 147 7.90 8.25 -1.74
CA PHE A 147 7.97 6.83 -2.08
C PHE A 147 6.59 6.25 -2.40
N ALA A 148 5.57 6.60 -1.61
CA ALA A 148 4.21 6.14 -1.87
C ALA A 148 3.65 6.66 -3.20
N VAL A 149 3.93 7.92 -3.59
CA VAL A 149 3.54 8.45 -4.90
C VAL A 149 4.19 7.65 -6.03
N ILE A 150 5.48 7.35 -5.92
CA ILE A 150 6.19 6.51 -6.90
C ILE A 150 5.51 5.16 -7.06
N VAL A 151 5.27 4.48 -5.94
CA VAL A 151 4.67 3.14 -6.00
C VAL A 151 3.24 3.20 -6.53
N ILE A 152 2.41 4.16 -6.10
CA ILE A 152 1.04 4.32 -6.59
C ILE A 152 1.02 4.51 -8.11
N VAL A 153 1.83 5.43 -8.65
CA VAL A 153 1.85 5.70 -10.09
C VAL A 153 2.36 4.48 -10.88
N THR A 154 3.51 3.93 -10.48
CA THR A 154 4.12 2.80 -11.19
C THR A 154 3.24 1.55 -11.14
N THR A 155 2.68 1.22 -9.98
CA THR A 155 1.83 0.03 -9.84
C THR A 155 0.46 0.23 -10.47
N SER A 156 -0.09 1.44 -10.51
CA SER A 156 -1.33 1.73 -11.26
C SER A 156 -1.12 1.56 -12.77
N ARG A 157 0.03 2.00 -13.31
CA ARG A 157 0.41 1.71 -14.70
C ARG A 157 0.49 0.21 -14.96
N LEU A 158 1.12 -0.54 -14.05
CA LEU A 158 1.25 -2.00 -14.16
C LEU A 158 -0.11 -2.71 -14.11
N VAL A 159 -1.02 -2.26 -13.24
CA VAL A 159 -2.39 -2.77 -13.15
C VAL A 159 -3.14 -2.51 -14.46
N ALA A 160 -3.09 -1.28 -14.98
CA ALA A 160 -3.76 -0.93 -16.24
C ALA A 160 -3.21 -1.75 -17.41
N LEU A 161 -1.89 -1.93 -17.47
CA LEU A 161 -1.21 -2.77 -18.47
C LEU A 161 -1.61 -4.25 -18.36
N SER A 162 -1.70 -4.77 -17.14
CA SER A 162 -2.10 -6.17 -16.91
C SER A 162 -3.56 -6.40 -17.29
N ALA A 163 -4.42 -5.41 -17.02
CA ALA A 163 -5.83 -5.42 -17.42
C ALA A 163 -6.00 -5.32 -18.94
N SER A 164 -5.29 -4.40 -19.61
CA SER A 164 -5.40 -4.20 -21.07
C SER A 164 -4.90 -5.40 -21.87
N ASN A 165 -3.93 -6.15 -21.33
CA ASN A 165 -3.41 -7.38 -21.93
C ASN A 165 -4.18 -8.65 -21.53
N PHE A 166 -5.25 -8.54 -20.73
CA PHE A 166 -6.02 -9.69 -20.22
C PHE A 166 -5.12 -10.78 -19.60
N GLN A 167 -4.12 -10.37 -18.81
CA GLN A 167 -3.14 -11.29 -18.23
C GLN A 167 -3.81 -12.20 -17.19
N ILE A 168 -3.72 -13.50 -17.43
CA ILE A 168 -4.26 -14.54 -16.54
C ILE A 168 -3.14 -15.05 -15.63
N VAL A 169 -3.49 -15.35 -14.37
CA VAL A 169 -2.56 -16.00 -13.44
C VAL A 169 -2.20 -17.38 -13.97
N LEU A 170 -0.89 -17.64 -14.07
CA LEU A 170 -0.35 -18.91 -14.52
C LEU A 170 -0.98 -20.09 -13.75
N GLY A 171 -1.49 -21.07 -14.49
CA GLY A 171 -2.14 -22.25 -13.92
C GLY A 171 -3.63 -22.11 -13.61
N THR A 172 -4.27 -21.01 -14.02
CA THR A 172 -5.72 -20.76 -13.87
C THR A 172 -6.35 -20.47 -15.22
N ASP A 173 -7.67 -20.66 -15.34
CA ASP A 173 -8.39 -20.44 -16.61
C ASP A 173 -9.00 -19.03 -16.73
N ASN A 174 -9.42 -18.44 -15.62
CA ASN A 174 -10.25 -17.22 -15.62
C ASN A 174 -9.86 -16.21 -14.52
N ILE A 175 -8.73 -16.39 -13.85
CA ILE A 175 -8.30 -15.50 -12.77
C ILE A 175 -7.36 -14.44 -13.34
N MET A 176 -7.82 -13.20 -13.36
CA MET A 176 -7.04 -12.09 -13.88
C MET A 176 -5.95 -11.67 -12.89
N GLN A 177 -4.72 -11.48 -13.39
CA GLN A 177 -3.57 -11.13 -12.56
C GLN A 177 -3.68 -9.74 -11.94
N TRP A 178 -4.31 -8.79 -12.65
CA TRP A 178 -4.48 -7.42 -12.17
C TRP A 178 -5.31 -7.30 -10.88
N TRP A 179 -6.15 -8.29 -10.55
CA TRP A 179 -6.88 -8.36 -9.29
C TRP A 179 -5.94 -8.38 -8.07
N PHE A 180 -4.82 -9.10 -8.19
CA PHE A 180 -3.80 -9.15 -7.15
C PHE A 180 -2.87 -7.94 -7.19
N LEU A 181 -2.53 -7.46 -8.40
CA LEU A 181 -1.65 -6.30 -8.56
C LEU A 181 -2.29 -5.01 -8.01
N LEU A 182 -3.63 -4.92 -8.01
CA LEU A 182 -4.37 -3.82 -7.40
C LEU A 182 -4.12 -3.65 -5.89
N ALA A 183 -3.68 -4.71 -5.21
CA ALA A 183 -3.35 -4.64 -3.80
C ALA A 183 -2.24 -3.62 -3.51
N ALA A 184 -1.28 -3.48 -4.43
CA ALA A 184 -0.14 -2.58 -4.26
C ALA A 184 -0.54 -1.09 -4.25
N PRO A 185 -1.19 -0.51 -5.29
CA PRO A 185 -1.60 0.89 -5.22
C PRO A 185 -2.57 1.13 -4.04
N LEU A 186 -3.47 0.18 -3.77
CA LEU A 186 -4.43 0.30 -2.66
C LEU A 186 -3.75 0.35 -1.29
N SER A 187 -2.77 -0.52 -1.03
CA SER A 187 -2.05 -0.51 0.26
C SER A 187 -1.24 0.76 0.44
N PHE A 188 -0.67 1.31 -0.62
CA PHE A 188 0.09 2.56 -0.56
C PHE A 188 -0.82 3.78 -0.38
N PHE A 189 -2.06 3.76 -0.88
CA PHE A 189 -3.07 4.75 -0.49
C PHE A 189 -3.33 4.73 1.01
N LEU A 190 -3.49 3.55 1.61
CA LEU A 190 -3.64 3.41 3.06
C LEU A 190 -2.39 3.89 3.80
N MET A 191 -1.21 3.59 3.26
CA MET A 191 0.07 4.00 3.83
C MET A 191 0.21 5.52 3.88
N VAL A 192 -0.19 6.25 2.84
CA VAL A 192 -0.21 7.72 2.87
C VAL A 192 -1.13 8.21 4.00
N GLY A 193 -2.29 7.58 4.19
CA GLY A 193 -3.15 7.84 5.34
C GLY A 193 -2.43 7.64 6.67
N ARG A 194 -1.66 6.55 6.82
CA ARG A 194 -0.84 6.29 8.03
C ARG A 194 0.26 7.31 8.23
N VAL A 195 0.92 7.76 7.16
CA VAL A 195 1.93 8.83 7.20
C VAL A 195 1.31 10.13 7.72
N PHE A 196 0.13 10.52 7.23
CA PHE A 196 -0.53 11.72 7.71
C PHE A 196 -1.05 11.60 9.14
N GLN A 197 -1.55 10.43 9.55
CA GLN A 197 -1.88 10.18 10.96
C GLN A 197 -0.65 10.37 11.85
N ASN A 198 0.46 9.74 11.50
CA ASN A 198 1.73 9.83 12.21
C ASN A 198 2.24 11.26 12.30
N LEU A 199 2.24 12.00 11.20
CA LEU A 199 2.65 13.40 11.17
C LEU A 199 1.74 14.28 12.05
N ALA A 200 0.43 14.05 12.02
CA ALA A 200 -0.50 14.80 12.85
C ALA A 200 -0.32 14.51 14.35
N ASP A 201 -0.04 13.26 14.71
CA ASP A 201 0.25 12.86 16.08
C ASP A 201 1.59 13.48 16.55
N ASP A 202 2.62 13.51 15.70
CA ASP A 202 3.92 14.15 16.00
C ASP A 202 3.78 15.65 16.22
N LEU A 203 3.00 16.33 15.37
CA LEU A 203 2.73 17.76 15.51
C LEU A 203 1.90 18.07 16.76
N ASN A 204 1.00 17.17 17.16
CA ASN A 204 0.27 17.30 18.41
C ASN A 204 1.22 17.15 19.61
N ASN A 205 2.05 16.11 19.61
CA ASN A 205 3.05 15.87 20.66
C ASN A 205 4.05 17.03 20.78
N TRP A 206 4.43 17.63 19.65
CA TRP A 206 5.25 18.84 19.63
C TRP A 206 4.59 19.98 20.43
N LYS A 207 3.31 20.25 20.18
CA LYS A 207 2.53 21.33 20.81
C LYS A 207 2.23 21.07 22.27
N THR A 208 1.92 19.83 22.65
CA THR A 208 1.52 19.48 24.03
C THR A 208 2.69 19.31 24.98
N GLY A 209 3.93 19.31 24.48
CA GLY A 209 5.10 19.05 25.32
C GLY A 209 5.41 17.55 25.51
N GLU A 210 4.59 16.65 24.96
CA GLU A 210 4.80 15.20 25.04
C GLU A 210 6.08 14.72 24.33
N PRO A 211 6.62 13.55 24.73
CA PRO A 211 7.77 12.96 24.05
C PRO A 211 7.44 12.59 22.59
N LEU A 212 8.26 13.07 21.66
CA LEU A 212 8.10 12.82 20.23
C LEU A 212 8.45 11.39 19.83
N ILE A 213 9.55 10.87 20.38
CA ILE A 213 10.03 9.52 20.09
C ILE A 213 9.68 8.63 21.28
N LYS A 214 8.72 7.72 21.06
CA LYS A 214 8.41 6.65 21.99
C LYS A 214 9.15 5.41 21.50
N GLN A 215 9.98 4.79 22.34
CA GLN A 215 10.61 3.51 21.99
C GLN A 215 9.51 2.46 21.81
N ALA A 216 9.39 1.92 20.61
CA ALA A 216 8.47 0.82 20.34
C ALA A 216 9.00 -0.43 21.04
N VAL A 217 8.44 -0.77 22.20
CA VAL A 217 8.66 -2.09 22.81
C VAL A 217 7.74 -3.06 22.09
N ILE A 218 8.33 -4.05 21.40
CA ILE A 218 7.57 -5.11 20.73
C ILE A 218 6.80 -5.86 21.83
N GLY A 219 5.47 -5.71 21.85
CA GLY A 219 4.58 -6.33 22.84
C GLY A 219 4.07 -5.41 23.96
N ALA A 220 4.27 -4.08 23.88
CA ALA A 220 3.62 -3.14 24.77
C ALA A 220 2.25 -2.69 24.21
N ASP A 221 1.28 -3.59 24.28
CA ASP A 221 -0.17 -3.33 24.33
C ASP A 221 -0.84 -4.52 25.03
#